data_AF-A0A7S2FHL0-F1
#
_entry.id   AF-A0A7S2FHL0-F1
#
_cell.length_a   1.000
_cell.length_b   1.000
_cell.length_c   1.000
_cell.angle_alpha   90.00
_cell.angle_beta   90.00
_cell.angle_gamma   90.00
#
_symmetry.space_group_name_H-M   'P 1'
#
loop_
_entity.id
_entity.type
_entity.pdbx_description
1 polymer ?
#
loop_
_entity_poly.entity_id
_entity_poly.type
_entity_poly.pdbx_seq_one_letter_code
_entity_poly.pdbx_strand_id
1 'polypeptide(L)'
;VTPAGKVNAVRELRKRTNGSGVAMVGDGINDAAALAEADVGLAMGSGAAAAADAADFVLLRGDVAQLPDALALAHATTSTMKSNLVWAFAYNGVALPVAMGALLPRFGLALNPTIAGAAMGVSSLGVILNSLQLPNRINHTHSGGKQPVDDFEEKLRAERNARLAMESQQLQAVQAAKPTRAERNVK
;
A
#
# COMPACT_ATOMS: atom_id res chain seq x y z
N VAL A 1 -21.99 6.67 -11.99
CA VAL A 1 -21.49 7.90 -11.32
C VAL A 1 -20.91 8.81 -12.38
N THR A 2 -21.19 10.11 -12.36
CA THR A 2 -20.55 11.05 -13.30
C THR A 2 -19.05 11.18 -12.99
N PRO A 3 -18.20 11.64 -13.94
CA PRO A 3 -16.78 11.89 -13.68
C PRO A 3 -16.56 12.79 -12.46
N ALA A 4 -17.32 13.89 -12.36
CA ALA A 4 -17.30 14.77 -11.18
C ALA A 4 -17.72 14.06 -9.89
N GLY A 5 -18.67 13.11 -9.98
CA GLY A 5 -19.06 12.28 -8.85
C GLY A 5 -17.95 11.34 -8.37
N LYS A 6 -17.09 10.82 -9.26
CA LYS A 6 -15.92 10.01 -8.88
C LYS A 6 -14.89 10.85 -8.12
N VAL A 7 -14.59 12.06 -8.59
CA VAL A 7 -13.70 13.02 -7.89
C VAL A 7 -14.23 13.33 -6.48
N ASN A 8 -15.52 13.62 -6.36
CA ASN A 8 -16.14 13.88 -5.06
C ASN A 8 -16.06 12.66 -4.12
N ALA A 9 -16.21 11.45 -4.65
CA ALA A 9 -16.07 10.22 -3.86
C ALA A 9 -14.64 10.05 -3.32
N VAL A 10 -13.62 10.32 -4.14
CA VAL A 10 -12.20 10.29 -3.71
C VAL A 10 -11.96 11.31 -2.60
N ARG A 11 -12.43 12.55 -2.76
CA ARG A 11 -12.32 13.60 -1.71
C ARG A 11 -13.00 13.20 -0.40
N GLU A 12 -14.19 12.61 -0.51
CA GLU A 12 -14.95 12.18 0.66
C GLU A 12 -14.25 11.02 1.38
N LEU A 13 -13.72 10.04 0.63
CA LEU A 13 -12.92 8.96 1.19
C LEU A 13 -11.67 9.50 1.91
N ARG A 14 -10.96 10.45 1.28
CA ARG A 14 -9.75 11.06 1.85
C ARG A 14 -10.01 11.77 3.19
N LYS A 15 -11.19 12.40 3.33
CA LYS A 15 -11.62 12.99 4.60
C LYS A 15 -11.90 11.92 5.66
N ARG A 16 -12.53 10.81 5.28
CA ARG A 16 -12.89 9.72 6.21
C ARG A 16 -11.70 8.91 6.69
N THR A 17 -10.69 8.77 5.85
CA THR A 17 -9.51 7.95 6.16
C THR A 17 -8.51 8.64 7.09
N ASN A 18 -8.78 9.90 7.49
CA ASN A 18 -8.04 10.66 8.50
C ASN A 18 -6.52 10.68 8.25
N GLY A 19 -6.11 10.78 6.99
CA GLY A 19 -4.72 10.77 6.55
C GLY A 19 -4.19 9.42 6.05
N SER A 20 -4.98 8.34 6.11
CA SER A 20 -4.64 7.11 5.38
C SER A 20 -4.90 7.37 3.89
N GLY A 21 -3.85 7.45 3.08
CA GLY A 21 -3.95 7.84 1.67
C GLY A 21 -4.95 7.01 0.87
N VAL A 22 -5.58 7.62 -0.13
CA VAL A 22 -6.56 7.00 -1.01
C VAL A 22 -5.91 6.66 -2.34
N ALA A 23 -5.92 5.38 -2.71
CA ALA A 23 -5.54 4.93 -4.04
C ALA A 23 -6.78 4.74 -4.91
N MET A 24 -6.72 5.17 -6.17
CA MET A 24 -7.76 4.94 -7.18
C MET A 24 -7.21 4.12 -8.33
N VAL A 25 -7.97 3.11 -8.77
CA VAL A 25 -7.68 2.33 -9.98
C VAL A 25 -8.73 2.65 -11.05
N GLY A 26 -8.31 2.86 -12.30
CA GLY A 26 -9.20 3.17 -13.41
C GLY A 26 -8.61 2.82 -14.77
N ASP A 27 -9.45 2.81 -15.79
CA ASP A 27 -9.07 2.47 -17.17
C ASP A 27 -9.62 3.45 -18.20
N GLY A 28 -10.57 4.31 -17.84
CA GLY A 28 -11.28 5.18 -18.78
C GLY A 28 -10.88 6.65 -18.73
N ILE A 29 -11.19 7.37 -19.80
CA ILE A 29 -11.08 8.85 -19.89
C ILE A 29 -11.87 9.52 -18.75
N ASN A 30 -12.98 8.92 -18.34
CA ASN A 30 -13.84 9.40 -17.26
C ASN A 30 -13.22 9.23 -15.87
N ASP A 31 -12.17 8.42 -15.74
CA ASP A 31 -11.44 8.18 -14.49
C ASP A 31 -10.27 9.13 -14.32
N ALA A 32 -9.74 9.72 -15.40
CA ALA A 32 -8.54 10.56 -15.38
C ALA A 32 -8.57 11.65 -14.30
N ALA A 33 -9.67 12.41 -14.20
CA ALA A 33 -9.80 13.46 -13.19
C ALA A 33 -9.82 12.94 -11.75
N ALA A 34 -10.34 11.73 -11.54
CA ALA A 34 -10.41 11.12 -10.21
C ALA A 34 -9.10 10.38 -9.87
N LEU A 35 -8.41 9.82 -10.87
CA LEU A 35 -7.05 9.27 -10.75
C LEU A 35 -6.07 10.36 -10.29
N ALA A 36 -6.14 11.55 -10.90
CA ALA A 36 -5.32 12.70 -10.54
C ALA A 36 -5.70 13.35 -9.18
N GLU A 37 -6.92 13.11 -8.67
CA GLU A 37 -7.35 13.60 -7.35
C GLU A 37 -6.93 12.65 -6.21
N ALA A 38 -6.70 11.37 -6.52
CA ALA A 38 -6.28 10.38 -5.53
C ALA A 38 -4.86 10.68 -5.01
N ASP A 39 -4.53 10.14 -3.83
CA ASP A 39 -3.15 10.20 -3.33
C ASP A 39 -2.22 9.29 -4.15
N VAL A 40 -2.77 8.23 -4.75
CA VAL A 40 -2.10 7.37 -5.74
C VAL A 40 -3.09 6.96 -6.84
N GLY A 41 -2.83 7.36 -8.08
CA GLY A 41 -3.58 6.97 -9.27
C GLY A 41 -2.96 5.75 -9.96
N LEU A 42 -3.76 4.73 -10.27
CA LEU A 42 -3.37 3.52 -10.99
C LEU A 42 -4.20 3.35 -12.26
N ALA A 43 -3.57 3.43 -13.42
CA ALA A 43 -4.22 3.17 -14.69
C ALA A 43 -3.99 1.73 -15.16
N MET A 44 -5.00 1.15 -15.80
CA MET A 44 -4.84 -0.12 -16.52
C MET A 44 -4.11 0.11 -17.84
N GLY A 45 -3.10 -0.72 -18.16
CA GLY A 45 -2.33 -0.59 -19.40
C GLY A 45 -3.13 -0.82 -20.68
N SER A 46 -4.26 -1.53 -20.58
CA SER A 46 -5.26 -1.68 -21.66
C SER A 46 -6.28 -0.53 -21.72
N GLY A 47 -6.20 0.43 -20.80
CA GLY A 47 -7.12 1.56 -20.69
C GLY A 47 -6.85 2.68 -21.68
N ALA A 48 -7.66 3.73 -21.62
CA ALA A 48 -7.51 4.92 -22.42
C ALA A 48 -6.21 5.67 -22.08
N ALA A 49 -5.55 6.24 -23.10
CA ALA A 49 -4.31 7.00 -22.93
C ALA A 49 -4.47 8.16 -21.91
N ALA A 50 -5.63 8.80 -21.87
CA ALA A 50 -5.92 9.86 -20.90
C ALA A 50 -5.92 9.37 -19.44
N ALA A 51 -6.27 8.11 -19.18
CA ALA A 51 -6.17 7.52 -17.85
C ALA A 51 -4.70 7.25 -17.48
N ALA A 52 -3.91 6.73 -18.42
CA ALA A 52 -2.48 6.47 -18.22
C ALA A 52 -1.67 7.75 -17.98
N ASP A 53 -2.00 8.83 -18.67
CA ASP A 53 -1.33 10.14 -18.51
C ASP A 53 -1.69 10.83 -17.18
N ALA A 54 -2.87 10.54 -16.64
CA ALA A 54 -3.35 11.11 -15.38
C ALA A 54 -2.98 10.28 -14.14
N ALA A 55 -2.47 9.06 -14.30
CA ALA A 55 -2.13 8.15 -13.21
C ALA A 55 -0.63 8.18 -12.88
N ASP A 56 -0.29 7.91 -11.61
CA ASP A 56 1.11 7.78 -11.17
C ASP A 56 1.75 6.46 -11.63
N PHE A 57 0.93 5.41 -11.74
CA PHE A 57 1.36 4.07 -12.12
C PHE A 57 0.46 3.47 -13.20
N VAL A 58 1.06 2.70 -14.11
CA VAL A 58 0.35 1.97 -15.16
C VAL A 58 0.56 0.47 -15.01
N LEU A 59 -0.53 -0.28 -14.80
CA LEU A 59 -0.54 -1.73 -14.73
C LEU A 59 -0.47 -2.33 -16.14
N LEU A 60 0.74 -2.57 -16.63
CA LEU A 60 0.98 -3.04 -18.00
C LEU A 60 0.27 -4.36 -18.35
N ARG A 61 0.15 -5.28 -17.39
CA ARG A 61 -0.50 -6.58 -17.59
C ARG A 61 -2.02 -6.55 -17.32
N GLY A 62 -2.57 -5.38 -16.96
CA GLY A 62 -4.00 -5.24 -16.66
C GLY A 62 -4.47 -6.12 -15.49
N ASP A 63 -3.56 -6.50 -14.59
CA ASP A 63 -3.86 -7.38 -13.46
C ASP A 63 -3.68 -6.63 -12.15
N VAL A 64 -4.81 -6.31 -11.51
CA VAL A 64 -4.86 -5.62 -10.21
C VAL A 64 -4.37 -6.51 -9.08
N ALA A 65 -4.28 -7.84 -9.29
CA ALA A 65 -3.76 -8.78 -8.30
C ALA A 65 -2.26 -8.58 -8.01
N GLN A 66 -1.53 -7.84 -8.85
CA GLN A 66 -0.13 -7.48 -8.62
C GLN A 66 0.04 -6.24 -7.72
N LEU A 67 -1.04 -5.52 -7.43
CA LEU A 67 -1.00 -4.30 -6.61
C LEU A 67 -0.49 -4.54 -5.17
N PRO A 68 -0.88 -5.62 -4.47
CA PRO A 68 -0.34 -5.92 -3.14
C PRO A 68 1.18 -6.12 -3.13
N ASP A 69 1.73 -6.78 -4.17
CA ASP A 69 3.17 -7.00 -4.28
C ASP A 69 3.92 -5.69 -4.54
N ALA A 70 3.36 -4.82 -5.38
CA ALA A 70 3.91 -3.48 -5.61
C ALA A 70 3.92 -2.65 -4.31
N LEU A 71 2.85 -2.71 -3.51
CA LEU A 71 2.77 -2.03 -2.21
C LEU A 71 3.77 -2.62 -1.20
N ALA A 72 3.90 -3.95 -1.14
CA ALA A 72 4.87 -4.61 -0.27
C ALA A 72 6.31 -4.20 -0.62
N LEU A 73 6.63 -4.13 -1.91
CA LEU A 73 7.92 -3.64 -2.40
C LEU A 73 8.15 -2.17 -2.02
N ALA A 74 7.16 -1.30 -2.21
CA ALA A 74 7.25 0.11 -1.85
C ALA A 74 7.51 0.30 -0.35
N HIS A 75 6.83 -0.47 0.50
CA HIS A 75 7.03 -0.47 1.96
C HIS A 75 8.43 -0.94 2.34
N ALA A 76 8.91 -2.05 1.76
CA ALA A 76 10.23 -2.57 2.03
C ALA A 76 11.33 -1.59 1.57
N THR A 77 11.13 -0.93 0.44
CA THR A 77 12.02 0.11 -0.09
C THR A 77 12.08 1.30 0.87
N THR A 78 10.92 1.81 1.28
CA THR A 78 10.81 2.95 2.21
C THR A 78 11.44 2.63 3.56
N SER A 79 11.26 1.41 4.08
CA SER A 79 11.89 0.95 5.32
C SER A 79 13.42 0.96 5.19
N THR A 80 13.94 0.46 4.07
CA THR A 80 15.38 0.43 3.78
C THR A 80 15.95 1.85 3.66
N MET A 81 15.27 2.75 2.97
CA MET A 81 15.64 4.17 2.88
C MET A 81 15.68 4.84 4.26
N LYS A 82 14.68 4.59 5.12
CA LYS A 82 14.66 5.11 6.50
C LYS A 82 15.86 4.62 7.30
N SER A 83 16.21 3.33 7.23
CA SER A 83 17.40 2.80 7.90
C SER A 83 18.69 3.44 7.37
N ASN A 84 18.81 3.61 6.05
CA ASN A 84 19.97 4.26 5.43
C ASN A 84 20.11 5.72 5.91
N LEU A 85 18.98 6.43 6.02
CA LEU A 85 18.95 7.81 6.50
C LEU A 85 19.34 7.92 7.99
N VAL A 86 18.88 6.99 8.82
CA VAL A 86 19.29 6.89 10.24
C VAL A 86 20.80 6.70 10.35
N TRP A 87 21.39 5.81 9.54
CA TRP A 87 22.84 5.61 9.52
C TRP A 87 23.60 6.84 9.07
N ALA A 88 23.12 7.53 8.04
CA ALA A 88 23.72 8.77 7.55
C ALA A 88 23.70 9.87 8.64
N PHE A 89 22.57 10.07 9.32
CA PHE A 89 22.47 11.04 10.41
C PHE A 89 23.29 10.65 11.63
N ALA A 90 23.34 9.36 11.98
CA ALA A 90 24.17 8.89 13.09
C ALA A 90 25.66 9.16 12.84
N TYR A 91 26.13 8.86 11.62
CA TYR A 91 27.50 9.17 11.21
C TYR A 91 27.79 10.68 11.31
N ASN A 92 26.94 11.51 10.69
CA ASN A 92 27.12 12.97 10.72
C ASN A 92 27.05 13.54 12.15
N GLY A 93 26.16 13.00 12.98
CA GLY A 93 26.00 13.38 14.38
C GLY A 93 27.22 13.08 15.24
N VAL A 94 28.02 12.06 14.89
CA VAL A 94 29.29 11.76 15.57
C VAL A 94 30.47 12.49 14.92
N ALA A 95 30.53 12.50 13.59
CA ALA A 95 31.64 13.07 12.84
C ALA A 95 31.77 14.60 13.07
N LEU A 96 30.66 15.32 13.15
CA LEU A 96 30.66 16.78 13.35
C LEU A 96 31.25 17.19 14.71
N PRO A 97 30.79 16.69 15.88
CA PRO A 97 31.42 16.98 17.16
C PRO A 97 32.90 16.59 17.22
N VAL A 98 33.26 15.44 16.65
CA VAL A 98 34.66 14.99 16.62
C VAL A 98 35.51 15.97 15.78
N ALA A 99 35.00 16.44 14.64
CA ALA A 99 35.68 17.42 13.79
C ALA A 99 35.79 18.80 14.45
N MET A 100 34.79 19.18 15.24
CA MET A 100 34.81 20.40 16.07
C MET A 100 35.78 20.31 17.26
N GLY A 101 36.50 19.18 17.42
CA GLY A 101 37.53 19.03 18.45
C GLY A 101 37.03 18.44 19.76
N ALA A 102 35.86 17.80 19.80
CA ALA A 102 35.39 17.10 21.00
C ALA A 102 36.38 16.02 21.50
N LEU A 103 37.20 15.46 20.60
CA LEU A 103 38.24 14.48 20.95
C LEU A 103 39.62 15.09 21.26
N LEU A 104 39.86 16.37 20.96
CA LEU A 104 41.14 17.03 21.25
C LEU A 104 41.54 16.95 22.74
N PRO A 105 40.67 17.28 23.72
CA PRO A 105 41.10 17.38 25.12
C PRO A 105 41.38 16.03 25.78
N ARG A 106 40.91 14.91 25.22
CA ARG A 106 41.09 13.57 25.80
C ARG A 106 42.07 12.68 25.02
N PHE A 107 42.14 12.83 23.70
CA PHE A 107 42.93 11.94 22.85
C PHE A 107 43.94 12.65 21.95
N GLY A 108 43.96 14.00 21.91
CA GLY A 108 44.87 14.76 21.04
C GLY A 108 44.67 14.52 19.53
N LEU A 109 43.59 13.83 19.16
CA LEU A 109 43.29 13.40 17.79
C LEU A 109 42.44 14.44 17.09
N ALA A 110 43.01 15.09 16.08
CA ALA A 110 42.28 15.85 15.08
C ALA A 110 41.80 14.89 13.98
N LEU A 111 40.54 15.01 13.56
CA LEU A 111 40.00 14.22 12.45
C LEU A 111 40.75 14.58 11.15
N ASN A 112 41.54 13.65 10.63
CA ASN A 112 42.20 13.82 9.34
C ASN A 112 41.16 13.70 8.21
N PRO A 113 41.03 14.68 7.31
CA PRO A 113 40.10 14.64 6.17
C PRO A 113 40.15 13.35 5.36
N THR A 114 41.31 12.70 5.27
CA THR A 114 41.47 11.42 4.54
C THR A 114 40.75 10.26 5.24
N ILE A 115 40.82 10.19 6.57
CA ILE A 115 40.13 9.15 7.37
C ILE A 115 38.62 9.41 7.36
N ALA A 116 38.20 10.67 7.43
CA ALA A 116 36.80 11.05 7.28
C ALA A 116 36.23 10.60 5.92
N GLY A 117 36.95 10.89 4.83
CA GLY A 117 36.57 10.48 3.48
C GLY A 117 36.54 8.95 3.31
N ALA A 118 37.51 8.24 3.86
CA ALA A 118 37.52 6.77 3.85
C ALA A 118 36.32 6.17 4.60
N ALA A 119 36.00 6.70 5.78
CA ALA A 119 34.84 6.27 6.56
C ALA A 119 33.51 6.56 5.83
N MET A 120 33.40 7.69 5.12
CA MET A 120 32.25 8.02 4.28
C MET A 120 32.08 7.04 3.10
N GLY A 121 33.19 6.58 2.50
CA GLY A 121 33.19 5.54 1.47
C GLY A 121 32.70 4.19 2.01
N VAL A 122 33.18 3.77 3.18
CA VAL A 122 32.74 2.52 3.84
C VAL A 122 31.26 2.57 4.22
N SER A 123 30.76 3.73 4.67
CA SER A 123 29.34 3.92 4.96
C SER A 123 28.47 3.76 3.72
N SER A 124 28.91 4.30 2.57
CA SER A 124 28.21 4.16 1.30
C SER A 124 28.11 2.70 0.85
N LEU A 125 29.17 1.90 1.03
CA LEU A 125 29.13 0.47 0.77
C LEU A 125 28.13 -0.25 1.67
N GLY A 126 28.08 0.10 2.96
CA GLY A 126 27.08 -0.45 3.90
C GLY A 126 25.64 -0.16 3.48
N VAL A 127 25.37 1.07 3.06
CA VAL A 127 24.07 1.52 2.53
C VAL A 127 23.70 0.74 1.26
N ILE A 128 24.65 0.57 0.32
CA ILE A 128 24.42 -0.20 -0.91
C ILE A 128 24.14 -1.66 -0.58
N LEU A 129 24.92 -2.29 0.31
CA LEU A 129 24.72 -3.68 0.73
C LEU A 129 23.37 -3.88 1.43
N ASN A 130 22.93 -2.91 2.25
CA ASN A 130 21.61 -2.94 2.87
C ASN A 130 20.48 -2.81 1.83
N SER A 131 20.66 -1.94 0.83
CA SER A 131 19.73 -1.79 -0.30
C SER A 131 19.65 -3.04 -1.18
N LEU A 132 20.76 -3.75 -1.40
CA LEU A 132 20.80 -4.98 -2.17
C LEU A 132 20.12 -6.17 -1.49
N GLN A 133 19.80 -6.08 -0.19
CA GLN A 133 19.06 -7.13 0.53
C GLN A 133 17.54 -7.00 0.34
N LEU A 134 17.06 -5.89 -0.23
CA LEU A 134 15.65 -5.63 -0.49
C LEU A 134 14.95 -6.76 -1.27
N PRO A 135 15.53 -7.31 -2.36
CA PRO A 135 14.94 -8.43 -3.11
C PRO A 135 14.75 -9.70 -2.25
N ASN A 136 15.61 -9.91 -1.25
CA ASN A 136 15.50 -11.09 -0.40
C ASN A 136 14.39 -10.93 0.66
N ARG A 137 14.12 -9.69 1.11
CA ARG A 137 13.05 -9.38 2.08
C ARG A 137 11.65 -9.53 1.49
N ILE A 138 11.47 -9.21 0.20
CA ILE A 138 10.20 -9.39 -0.52
C ILE A 138 9.91 -10.86 -0.87
N ASN A 139 10.93 -11.68 -1.10
CA ASN A 139 10.73 -13.12 -1.37
C ASN A 139 10.14 -13.85 -0.14
N HIS A 140 10.50 -13.41 1.07
CA HIS A 140 9.96 -13.99 2.31
C HIS A 140 8.48 -13.65 2.55
N THR A 141 7.96 -12.54 2.02
CA THR A 141 6.51 -12.23 2.10
C THR A 141 5.65 -13.16 1.22
N HIS A 142 6.26 -13.85 0.27
CA HIS A 142 5.57 -14.72 -0.70
C HIS A 142 5.61 -16.22 -0.34
N SER A 143 6.39 -16.64 0.67
CA SER A 143 6.72 -18.06 0.88
C SER A 143 6.09 -18.73 2.12
N GLY A 144 5.15 -18.13 2.86
CA GLY A 144 4.65 -18.82 4.06
C GLY A 144 3.41 -18.33 4.80
N GLY A 145 2.67 -17.33 4.32
CA GLY A 145 1.45 -16.85 4.98
C GLY A 145 0.34 -16.52 3.98
N LYS A 146 -0.93 -16.75 4.35
CA LYS A 146 -2.10 -16.32 3.56
C LYS A 146 -1.93 -14.86 3.16
N GLN A 147 -2.06 -14.55 1.87
CA GLN A 147 -1.90 -13.17 1.44
C GLN A 147 -3.02 -12.30 2.02
N PRO A 148 -2.80 -11.00 2.23
CA PRO A 148 -3.85 -10.07 2.66
C PRO A 148 -5.08 -10.10 1.75
N VAL A 149 -4.90 -10.38 0.45
CA VAL A 149 -6.00 -10.55 -0.52
C VAL A 149 -6.76 -11.85 -0.28
N ASP A 150 -6.07 -12.95 0.06
CA ASP A 150 -6.71 -14.23 0.38
C ASP A 150 -7.60 -14.09 1.63
N ASP A 151 -7.10 -13.42 2.68
CA ASP A 151 -7.84 -13.19 3.92
C ASP A 151 -9.06 -12.27 3.69
N PHE A 152 -8.93 -11.29 2.78
CA PHE A 152 -10.03 -10.42 2.37
C PHE A 152 -11.09 -11.15 1.53
N GLU A 153 -10.67 -11.94 0.53
CA GLU A 153 -11.54 -12.80 -0.28
C GLU A 153 -12.30 -13.79 0.61
N GLU A 154 -11.62 -14.41 1.57
CA GLU A 154 -12.22 -15.34 2.52
C GLU A 154 -13.28 -14.65 3.39
N LYS A 155 -13.00 -13.44 3.89
CA LYS A 155 -13.99 -12.62 4.63
C LYS A 155 -15.18 -12.24 3.77
N LEU A 156 -14.97 -11.80 2.52
CA LEU A 156 -16.06 -11.45 1.62
C LEU A 156 -16.95 -12.65 1.29
N ARG A 157 -16.33 -13.82 1.05
CA ARG A 157 -17.04 -15.07 0.80
C ARG A 157 -17.83 -15.51 2.04
N ALA A 158 -17.25 -15.37 3.23
CA ALA A 158 -17.92 -15.64 4.49
C ALA A 158 -19.15 -14.73 4.71
N GLU A 159 -19.00 -13.42 4.49
CA GLU A 159 -20.12 -12.47 4.59
C GLU A 159 -21.22 -12.76 3.56
N ARG A 160 -20.85 -13.08 2.32
CA ARG A 160 -21.81 -13.42 1.26
C ARG A 160 -22.60 -14.68 1.61
N ASN A 161 -21.91 -15.72 2.08
CA ASN A 161 -22.55 -16.98 2.46
C ASN A 161 -23.46 -16.79 3.69
N ALA A 162 -23.06 -15.96 4.65
CA ALA A 162 -23.90 -15.62 5.80
C ALA A 162 -25.19 -14.89 5.37
N ARG A 163 -25.09 -13.95 4.43
CA ARG A 163 -26.28 -13.27 3.87
C ARG A 163 -27.22 -14.23 3.15
N LEU A 164 -26.69 -15.12 2.32
CA LEU A 164 -27.49 -16.12 1.60
C LEU A 164 -28.19 -17.10 2.56
N ALA A 165 -27.52 -17.50 3.65
CA ALA A 165 -28.11 -18.33 4.69
C ALA A 165 -29.28 -17.62 5.42
N MET A 166 -29.14 -16.32 5.72
CA MET A 166 -30.23 -15.53 6.31
C MET A 166 -31.41 -15.36 5.35
N GLU A 167 -31.14 -15.09 4.07
CA GLU A 167 -32.17 -14.89 3.05
C GLU A 167 -32.96 -16.18 2.79
N SER A 168 -32.29 -17.32 2.72
CA SER A 168 -32.93 -18.64 2.60
C SER A 168 -33.76 -19.03 3.82
N GLN A 169 -33.33 -18.71 5.04
CA GLN A 169 -34.14 -18.91 6.26
C GLN A 169 -35.39 -18.03 6.26
N GLN A 170 -35.29 -16.77 5.83
CA GLN A 170 -36.45 -15.88 5.72
C GLN A 170 -37.46 -16.40 4.69
N LEU A 171 -36.99 -16.88 3.54
CA LEU A 171 -37.85 -17.47 2.51
C LEU A 171 -38.57 -18.73 3.01
N GLN A 172 -37.89 -19.57 3.80
CA GLN A 172 -38.52 -20.75 4.41
C GLN A 172 -39.53 -20.37 5.49
N ALA A 173 -39.24 -19.38 6.35
CA ALA A 173 -40.16 -18.90 7.37
C ALA A 173 -41.42 -18.27 6.76
N VAL A 174 -41.29 -17.51 5.68
CA VAL A 174 -42.44 -16.93 4.94
C VAL A 174 -43.26 -18.01 4.22
N GLN A 175 -42.62 -19.07 3.72
CA GLN A 175 -43.33 -20.20 3.12
C GLN A 175 -44.08 -21.04 4.18
N ALA A 176 -43.50 -21.24 5.36
CA ALA A 176 -44.14 -21.93 6.48
C ALA A 176 -45.31 -21.13 7.08
N ALA A 177 -45.25 -19.80 7.01
CA ALA A 177 -46.31 -18.90 7.50
C ALA A 177 -47.44 -18.66 6.48
N LYS A 178 -47.34 -19.16 5.24
CA LYS A 178 -48.45 -19.08 4.27
C LYS A 178 -49.52 -20.12 4.63
N PRO A 179 -50.76 -19.72 4.95
CA PRO A 179 -51.81 -20.69 5.23
C PRO A 179 -52.06 -21.54 3.98
N THR A 180 -52.03 -22.85 4.16
CA THR A 180 -52.36 -23.85 3.16
C THR A 180 -53.71 -23.48 2.55
N ARG A 181 -53.79 -23.42 1.22
CA ARG A 181 -54.97 -22.97 0.45
C ARG A 181 -56.25 -23.80 0.69
N ALA A 182 -56.20 -24.80 1.58
CA ALA A 182 -57.29 -25.69 1.96
C ALA A 182 -58.31 -25.08 2.93
N GLU A 183 -57.99 -24.01 3.67
CA GLU A 183 -58.93 -23.43 4.68
C GLU A 183 -59.74 -22.23 4.18
N ARG A 184 -59.57 -21.78 2.93
CA ARG A 184 -60.26 -20.59 2.41
C ARG A 184 -61.66 -20.84 1.83
N ASN A 185 -62.19 -22.06 1.94
CA ASN A 185 -63.51 -22.48 1.41
C ASN A 185 -64.41 -23.14 2.47
N VAL A 186 -64.41 -22.65 3.72
CA VAL A 186 -65.50 -22.93 4.66
C VAL A 186 -65.78 -21.66 5.46
N LYS A 187 -66.63 -20.78 4.91
CA LYS A 187 -67.63 -19.96 5.60
C LYS A 187 -68.38 -19.11 4.60
#